data_AF-A0A1M7NIF8-F1
#
_entry.id   AF-A0A1M7NIF8-F1
#
_cell.length_a   1.000
_cell.length_b   1.000
_cell.length_c   1.000
_cell.angle_alpha   90.00
_cell.angle_beta   90.00
_cell.angle_gamma   90.00
#
_symmetry.space_group_name_H-M   'P 1'
#
loop_
_entity.id
_entity.type
_entity.pdbx_description
1 polymer ?
#
loop_
_entity_poly.entity_id
_entity_poly.type
_entity_poly.pdbx_seq_one_letter_code
_entity_poly.pdbx_strand_id
1 'polypeptide(L)'
;MAESDYTRYLRFFTPDIRLSHREQSAMTAQELTTARGYALELKNNWGLVLFVPVLFLAALLVVPVDLSTLLGLPAGVDHMTDHPQRWILDVAALVLACWAMYNIMRVKCSVTARYWKTMPRQGVVDLEPHRLVSAINLWSAYIDYDACVVSEWVDGKLTTVCYTGVSQWLLAKTATGQWLVLRHAIKGEMLKGSPEVPTHDLQLHPTQDLVFAFAPRTNLCLGKRFGGNALPVAQSGLWLSESEQHYLGKIAHHYDFFYPQRYSVVSEENAVWIEALIQKTQCSIPSTAGKNTG
;
A
#
# COMPACT_ATOMS: atom_id res chain seq x y z
N MET A 1 21.17 -3.05 12.93
CA MET A 1 20.46 -1.83 12.50
C MET A 1 19.15 -2.25 11.87
N ALA A 2 18.02 -1.66 12.29
CA ALA A 2 16.73 -1.93 11.66
C ALA A 2 16.72 -1.37 10.22
N GLU A 3 16.19 -2.14 9.28
CA GLU A 3 16.04 -1.72 7.88
C GLU A 3 15.05 -0.54 7.79
N SER A 4 15.38 0.49 7.00
CA SER A 4 14.49 1.65 6.82
C SER A 4 13.25 1.30 6.01
N ASP A 5 12.13 1.96 6.30
CA ASP A 5 10.84 1.70 5.63
C ASP A 5 10.92 1.90 4.11
N TYR A 6 11.73 2.85 3.63
CA TYR A 6 11.99 3.04 2.20
C TYR A 6 12.72 1.85 1.55
N THR A 7 13.73 1.30 2.23
CA THR A 7 14.48 0.13 1.72
C THR A 7 13.58 -1.10 1.67
N ARG A 8 12.75 -1.25 2.71
CA ARG A 8 11.73 -2.30 2.79
C ARG A 8 10.73 -2.17 1.63
N TYR A 9 10.16 -0.98 1.41
CA TYR A 9 9.27 -0.67 0.29
C TYR A 9 9.91 -1.04 -1.06
N LEU A 10 11.15 -0.62 -1.31
CA LEU A 10 11.85 -0.95 -2.56
C LEU A 10 12.02 -2.45 -2.77
N ARG A 11 12.29 -3.22 -1.70
CA ARG A 11 12.40 -4.68 -1.77
C ARG A 11 11.08 -5.34 -2.17
N PHE A 12 9.94 -4.81 -1.73
CA PHE A 12 8.62 -5.33 -2.08
C PHE A 12 8.25 -5.12 -3.55
N PHE A 13 8.59 -3.95 -4.08
CA PHE A 13 8.24 -3.55 -5.45
C PHE A 13 9.23 -4.02 -6.51
N THR A 14 10.46 -4.33 -6.13
CA THR A 14 11.50 -4.77 -7.06
C THR A 14 11.43 -6.28 -7.25
N PRO A 15 11.32 -6.78 -8.50
CA PRO A 15 11.31 -8.21 -8.73
C PRO A 15 12.65 -8.84 -8.31
N ASP A 16 12.59 -9.90 -7.50
CA ASP A 16 13.73 -10.65 -7.02
C ASP A 16 13.65 -12.11 -7.49
N ILE A 17 14.67 -12.52 -8.26
CA ILE A 17 14.81 -13.87 -8.80
C ILE A 17 15.06 -14.93 -7.72
N ARG A 18 15.42 -14.51 -6.50
CA ARG A 18 15.69 -15.41 -5.36
C ARG A 18 14.41 -15.82 -4.63
N LEU A 19 13.30 -15.14 -4.87
CA LEU A 19 12.01 -15.56 -4.31
C LEU A 19 11.66 -16.93 -4.86
N SER A 20 11.25 -17.83 -3.96
CA SER A 20 10.91 -19.21 -4.30
C SER A 20 9.82 -19.25 -5.37
N HIS A 21 9.89 -20.26 -6.24
CA HIS A 21 8.85 -20.52 -7.21
C HIS A 21 7.56 -20.92 -6.49
N ARG A 22 6.68 -19.93 -6.26
CA ARG A 22 5.27 -20.14 -5.91
C ARG A 22 4.55 -20.75 -7.11
N GLU A 23 3.43 -21.42 -6.85
CA GLU A 23 2.59 -21.98 -7.91
C GLU A 23 2.03 -20.85 -8.79
N GLN A 24 2.06 -21.02 -10.11
CA GLN A 24 1.57 -20.00 -11.03
C GLN A 24 0.16 -20.29 -11.52
N SER A 25 -0.68 -19.25 -11.52
CA SER A 25 -2.04 -19.29 -12.05
C SER A 25 -2.29 -18.12 -12.97
N ALA A 26 -3.29 -18.26 -13.85
CA ALA A 26 -3.86 -17.13 -14.56
C ALA A 26 -4.44 -16.11 -13.57
N MET A 27 -4.30 -14.82 -13.92
CA MET A 27 -4.91 -13.71 -13.21
C MET A 27 -6.43 -13.75 -13.31
N THR A 28 -7.10 -13.40 -12.21
CA THR A 28 -8.51 -13.02 -12.26
C THR A 28 -8.67 -11.61 -12.85
N ALA A 29 -9.89 -11.24 -13.25
CA ALA A 29 -10.17 -9.90 -13.75
C ALA A 29 -9.80 -8.81 -12.72
N GLN A 30 -10.07 -9.07 -11.43
CA GLN A 30 -9.74 -8.16 -10.34
C GLN A 30 -8.21 -7.99 -10.16
N GLU A 31 -7.46 -9.09 -10.15
CA GLU A 31 -6.00 -9.05 -10.05
C GLU A 31 -5.36 -8.32 -11.25
N LEU A 32 -5.88 -8.55 -12.46
CA LEU A 32 -5.45 -7.85 -13.66
C LEU A 32 -5.70 -6.34 -13.55
N THR A 33 -6.84 -5.93 -13.00
CA THR A 33 -7.12 -4.51 -12.79
C THR A 33 -6.19 -3.89 -11.76
N THR A 34 -5.90 -4.58 -10.66
CA THR A 34 -4.91 -4.15 -9.66
C THR A 34 -3.52 -3.99 -10.29
N ALA A 35 -3.09 -4.98 -11.09
CA ALA A 35 -1.81 -4.94 -11.80
C ALA A 35 -1.72 -3.74 -12.78
N ARG A 36 -2.81 -3.41 -13.47
CA ARG A 36 -2.90 -2.21 -14.33
C ARG A 36 -2.83 -0.92 -13.53
N GLY A 37 -3.43 -0.87 -12.34
CA GLY A 37 -3.30 0.24 -11.39
C GLY A 37 -1.85 0.56 -11.07
N TYR A 38 -1.09 -0.43 -10.62
CA TYR A 38 0.35 -0.26 -10.33
C TYR A 38 1.17 0.18 -11.56
N ALA A 39 0.86 -0.34 -12.74
CA ALA A 39 1.50 0.08 -13.97
C ALA A 39 1.21 1.55 -14.36
N LEU A 40 0.07 2.11 -13.92
CA LEU A 40 -0.35 3.48 -14.17
C LEU A 40 0.23 4.47 -13.16
N GLU A 41 0.26 4.13 -11.86
CA GLU A 41 0.86 4.98 -10.83
C GLU A 41 2.32 5.32 -11.14
N LEU A 42 3.06 4.34 -11.68
CA LEU A 42 4.45 4.55 -12.09
C LEU A 42 4.60 5.54 -13.27
N LYS A 43 3.54 5.75 -14.07
CA LYS A 43 3.52 6.73 -15.17
C LYS A 43 3.08 8.11 -14.73
N ASN A 44 2.35 8.26 -13.63
CA ASN A 44 1.81 9.57 -13.23
C ASN A 44 2.83 10.46 -12.50
N ASN A 45 3.97 9.89 -12.09
CA ASN A 45 5.05 10.62 -11.43
C ASN A 45 5.82 11.57 -12.39
N TRP A 46 5.52 11.57 -13.69
CA TRP A 46 6.16 12.44 -14.69
C TRP A 46 5.83 13.93 -14.50
N GLY A 47 4.61 14.26 -14.04
CA GLY A 47 4.22 15.65 -13.78
C GLY A 47 5.01 16.26 -12.61
N LEU A 48 5.20 15.50 -11.54
CA LEU A 48 6.00 15.86 -10.37
C LEU A 48 7.49 15.98 -10.70
N VAL A 49 7.98 15.14 -11.62
CA VAL A 49 9.36 15.19 -12.13
C VAL A 49 9.64 16.49 -12.91
N LEU A 50 8.66 17.07 -13.60
CA LEU A 50 8.81 18.36 -14.30
C LEU A 50 8.59 19.58 -13.38
N PHE A 51 7.96 19.37 -12.22
CA PHE A 51 7.64 20.45 -11.29
C PHE A 51 8.89 21.07 -10.64
N VAL A 52 9.85 20.23 -10.22
CA VAL A 52 11.12 20.67 -9.60
C VAL A 52 11.92 21.60 -10.51
N PRO A 53 12.21 21.25 -11.79
CA PRO A 53 12.98 22.14 -12.65
C PRO A 53 12.19 23.39 -13.06
N VAL A 54 10.86 23.36 -13.10
CA VAL A 54 10.03 24.56 -13.33
C VAL A 54 10.11 25.53 -12.14
N LEU A 55 10.05 25.02 -10.91
CA LEU A 55 10.25 25.85 -9.71
C LEU A 55 11.67 26.41 -9.63
N PHE A 56 12.68 25.61 -9.98
CA PHE A 56 14.06 26.07 -10.05
C PHE A 56 14.24 27.18 -11.09
N LEU A 57 13.63 27.03 -12.27
CA LEU A 57 13.59 28.05 -13.31
C LEU A 57 12.92 29.35 -12.84
N ALA A 58 11.78 29.22 -12.17
CA ALA A 58 11.05 30.36 -11.61
C ALA A 58 11.87 31.10 -10.54
N ALA A 59 12.55 30.35 -9.67
CA ALA A 59 13.45 30.94 -8.67
C ALA A 59 14.64 31.68 -9.33
N LEU A 60 15.22 31.10 -10.38
CA LEU A 60 16.34 31.69 -11.12
C LEU A 60 15.95 32.98 -11.86
N LEU A 61 14.68 33.12 -12.27
CA LEU A 61 14.14 34.33 -12.91
C LEU A 61 13.77 35.45 -11.92
N VAL A 62 13.52 35.11 -10.65
CA VAL A 62 13.07 36.06 -9.62
C VAL A 62 14.23 36.61 -8.78
N VAL A 63 15.34 35.89 -8.68
CA VAL A 63 16.53 36.39 -7.96
C VAL A 63 17.36 37.28 -8.88
N PRO A 64 17.58 38.57 -8.56
CA PRO A 64 18.57 39.39 -9.25
C PRO A 64 19.96 38.91 -8.80
N VAL A 65 20.49 37.88 -9.47
CA VAL A 65 21.82 37.35 -9.15
C VAL A 65 22.86 38.21 -9.86
N ASP A 66 23.46 39.14 -9.11
CA ASP A 66 24.74 39.70 -9.53
C ASP A 66 25.84 38.66 -9.22
N LEU A 67 26.00 37.70 -10.14
CA LEU A 67 26.85 36.52 -9.98
C LEU A 67 28.33 36.90 -9.74
N SER A 68 28.72 38.11 -10.15
CA SER A 68 30.01 38.74 -9.91
C SER A 68 30.34 38.82 -8.40
N THR A 69 29.34 39.07 -7.56
CA THR A 69 29.48 39.18 -6.10
C THR A 69 29.52 37.81 -5.43
N LEU A 70 28.79 36.83 -5.98
CA LEU A 70 28.77 35.44 -5.47
C LEU A 70 30.07 34.68 -5.77
N LEU A 71 30.70 34.97 -6.92
CA LEU A 71 31.96 34.36 -7.35
C LEU A 71 33.22 35.13 -6.90
N GLY A 72 33.05 36.25 -6.19
CA GLY A 72 34.17 37.05 -5.67
C GLY A 72 35.07 37.66 -6.75
N LEU A 73 34.53 37.95 -7.93
CA LEU A 73 35.30 38.53 -9.03
C LEU A 73 35.43 40.05 -8.83
N PRO A 74 36.63 40.63 -8.99
CA PRO A 74 36.86 42.05 -8.74
C PRO A 74 36.02 42.92 -9.68
N ALA A 75 35.37 43.93 -9.11
CA ALA A 75 34.53 44.90 -9.78
C ALA A 75 35.37 45.74 -10.78
N GLY A 76 35.52 45.24 -12.00
CA GLY A 76 36.36 45.85 -13.02
C GLY A 76 36.17 45.25 -14.41
N VAL A 77 35.02 44.67 -14.70
CA VAL A 77 34.65 44.25 -16.05
C VAL A 77 33.43 45.04 -16.49
N ASP A 78 33.67 46.29 -16.88
CA ASP A 78 32.77 47.06 -17.71
C ASP A 78 32.72 46.39 -19.09
N HIS A 79 31.67 45.59 -19.31
CA HIS A 79 31.02 45.28 -20.59
C HIS A 79 30.38 43.89 -20.50
N MET A 80 29.06 43.84 -20.36
CA MET A 80 28.13 42.95 -21.08
C MET A 80 26.69 43.26 -20.66
N THR A 81 26.24 44.48 -20.94
CA THR A 81 24.90 44.98 -20.57
C THR A 81 23.77 44.54 -21.51
N ASP A 82 24.03 43.72 -22.54
CA ASP A 82 22.98 43.28 -23.49
C ASP A 82 22.55 41.81 -23.36
N HIS A 83 23.22 40.98 -22.55
CA HIS A 83 22.93 39.54 -22.47
C HIS A 83 22.79 38.89 -21.09
N PRO A 84 22.48 39.59 -19.97
CA PRO A 84 22.40 38.93 -18.66
C PRO A 84 21.25 37.92 -18.55
N GLN A 85 20.20 38.01 -19.36
CA GLN A 85 19.09 37.04 -19.35
C GLN A 85 19.30 35.83 -20.27
N ARG A 86 20.11 35.97 -21.34
CA ARG A 86 20.22 34.92 -22.35
C ARG A 86 21.02 33.71 -21.84
N TRP A 87 22.12 33.95 -21.12
CA TRP A 87 22.91 32.87 -20.54
C TRP A 87 22.14 32.12 -19.44
N ILE A 88 21.27 32.81 -18.69
CA ILE A 88 20.38 32.20 -17.69
C ILE A 88 19.42 31.22 -18.39
N LEU A 89 18.83 31.63 -19.51
CA LEU A 89 17.98 30.77 -20.33
C LEU A 89 18.74 29.57 -20.89
N ASP A 90 19.99 29.75 -21.33
CA ASP A 90 20.82 28.66 -21.86
C ASP A 90 21.20 27.65 -20.77
N VAL A 91 21.61 28.11 -19.59
CA VAL A 91 21.92 27.25 -18.42
C VAL A 91 20.68 26.51 -17.95
N ALA A 92 19.55 27.21 -17.87
CA ALA A 92 18.27 26.61 -17.54
C ALA A 92 17.86 25.52 -18.53
N ALA A 93 17.97 25.79 -19.84
CA ALA A 93 17.67 24.83 -20.88
C ALA A 93 18.58 23.59 -20.79
N LEU A 94 19.87 23.78 -20.49
CA LEU A 94 20.80 22.67 -20.29
C LEU A 94 20.44 21.84 -19.06
N VAL A 95 20.11 22.46 -17.93
CA VAL A 95 19.68 21.76 -16.71
C VAL A 95 18.39 20.98 -16.95
N LEU A 96 17.41 21.58 -17.64
CA LEU A 96 16.17 20.93 -18.05
C LEU A 96 16.44 19.73 -18.97
N ALA A 97 17.32 19.88 -19.96
CA ALA A 97 17.70 18.81 -20.88
C ALA A 97 18.41 17.65 -20.15
N CYS A 98 19.39 17.96 -19.29
CA CYS A 98 20.08 16.98 -18.47
C CYS A 98 19.12 16.26 -17.50
N TRP A 99 18.22 17.00 -16.85
CA TRP A 99 17.21 16.45 -15.95
C TRP A 99 16.20 15.55 -16.67
N ALA A 100 15.70 15.99 -17.82
CA ALA A 100 14.81 15.18 -18.66
C ALA A 100 15.52 13.91 -19.14
N MET A 101 16.77 14.03 -19.60
CA MET A 101 17.56 12.88 -20.06
C MET A 101 17.83 11.90 -18.92
N TYR A 102 18.21 12.39 -17.73
CA TYR A 102 18.40 11.57 -16.54
C TYR A 102 17.12 10.81 -16.17
N ASN A 103 15.96 11.47 -16.18
CA ASN A 103 14.69 10.82 -15.85
C ASN A 103 14.25 9.81 -16.93
N ILE A 104 14.42 10.13 -18.22
CA ILE A 104 14.18 9.19 -19.31
C ILE A 104 15.08 7.95 -19.17
N MET A 105 16.37 8.14 -18.89
CA MET A 105 17.31 7.04 -18.65
C MET A 105 16.92 6.23 -17.42
N ARG A 106 16.59 6.88 -16.30
CA ARG A 106 16.15 6.22 -15.07
C ARG A 106 14.92 5.35 -15.31
N VAL A 107 13.93 5.84 -16.06
CA VAL A 107 12.71 5.08 -16.38
C VAL A 107 13.02 3.93 -17.35
N LYS A 108 13.82 4.16 -18.40
CA LYS A 108 14.19 3.11 -19.37
C LYS A 108 15.01 2.00 -18.73
N CYS A 109 15.93 2.34 -17.83
CA CYS A 109 16.82 1.38 -17.17
C CYS A 109 16.19 0.74 -15.92
N SER A 110 15.15 1.36 -15.33
CA SER A 110 14.47 0.81 -14.16
C SER A 110 13.91 -0.59 -14.45
N VAL A 111 14.42 -1.57 -13.72
CA VAL A 111 13.93 -2.95 -13.75
C VAL A 111 12.46 -2.99 -13.34
N THR A 112 12.12 -2.27 -12.27
CA THR A 112 10.76 -2.13 -11.74
C THR A 112 9.79 -1.54 -12.77
N ALA A 113 10.17 -0.48 -13.47
CA ALA A 113 9.31 0.13 -14.48
C ALA A 113 9.04 -0.79 -15.69
N ARG A 114 10.07 -1.50 -16.15
CA ARG A 114 9.93 -2.49 -17.24
C ARG A 114 9.07 -3.68 -16.81
N TYR A 115 9.26 -4.15 -15.58
CA TYR A 115 8.45 -5.21 -14.99
C TYR A 115 6.96 -4.84 -14.95
N TRP A 116 6.59 -3.73 -14.29
CA TRP A 116 5.18 -3.33 -14.18
C TRP A 116 4.54 -2.98 -15.52
N LYS A 117 5.30 -2.53 -16.52
CA LYS A 117 4.80 -2.32 -17.88
C LYS A 117 4.41 -3.62 -18.59
N THR A 118 5.10 -4.72 -18.31
CA THR A 118 4.95 -5.99 -19.05
C THR A 118 4.07 -6.99 -18.31
N MET A 119 4.12 -7.00 -16.98
CA MET A 119 3.45 -7.96 -16.12
C MET A 119 1.92 -8.06 -16.34
N PRO A 120 1.14 -6.97 -16.48
CA PRO A 120 -0.30 -7.09 -16.75
C PRO A 120 -0.64 -7.78 -18.08
N ARG A 121 0.30 -7.82 -19.04
CA ARG A 121 0.12 -8.53 -20.32
C ARG A 121 0.44 -10.01 -20.22
N GLN A 122 1.26 -10.41 -19.25
CA GLN A 122 1.58 -11.81 -19.00
C GLN A 122 0.38 -12.52 -18.38
N GLY A 123 -0.41 -11.83 -17.55
CA GLY A 123 -1.67 -12.37 -17.02
C GLY A 123 -1.46 -13.52 -16.03
N VAL A 124 -0.31 -13.58 -15.37
CA VAL A 124 0.06 -14.64 -14.42
C VAL A 124 0.33 -14.09 -13.02
N VAL A 125 -0.02 -14.87 -12.01
CA VAL A 125 0.21 -14.59 -10.58
C VAL A 125 0.81 -15.79 -9.87
N ASP A 126 1.61 -15.48 -8.86
CA ASP A 126 2.21 -16.44 -7.94
C ASP A 126 1.25 -16.66 -6.75
N LEU A 127 0.78 -17.88 -6.52
CA LEU A 127 -0.21 -18.19 -5.49
C LEU A 127 0.43 -18.67 -4.18
N GLU A 128 -0.14 -18.24 -3.06
CA GLU A 128 0.17 -18.76 -1.72
C GLU A 128 -1.13 -19.24 -1.04
N PRO A 129 -1.36 -20.56 -0.97
CA PRO A 129 -2.55 -21.12 -0.37
C PRO A 129 -2.42 -21.28 1.14
N HIS A 130 -3.50 -20.98 1.85
CA HIS A 130 -3.66 -21.18 3.29
C HIS A 130 -4.98 -21.88 3.56
N ARG A 131 -4.91 -22.89 4.43
CA ARG A 131 -6.10 -23.54 4.97
C ARG A 131 -6.38 -22.99 6.36
N LEU A 132 -7.52 -22.33 6.51
CA LEU A 132 -7.99 -21.73 7.75
C LEU A 132 -8.90 -22.72 8.50
N VAL A 133 -8.74 -22.77 9.83
CA VAL A 133 -9.50 -23.69 10.70
C VAL A 133 -10.51 -22.92 11.55
N SER A 134 -10.11 -21.77 12.08
CA SER A 134 -10.98 -20.90 12.87
C SER A 134 -10.54 -19.45 12.69
N ALA A 135 -11.45 -18.52 12.95
CA ALA A 135 -11.09 -17.12 13.04
C ALA A 135 -11.91 -16.38 14.09
N ILE A 136 -11.37 -15.25 14.55
CA ILE A 136 -12.08 -14.28 15.35
C ILE A 136 -12.04 -12.93 14.67
N ASN A 137 -13.18 -12.24 14.69
CA ASN A 137 -13.34 -10.93 14.11
C ASN A 137 -13.22 -9.84 15.17
N LEU A 138 -12.44 -8.79 14.90
CA LEU A 138 -12.24 -7.61 15.73
C LEU A 138 -12.49 -6.34 14.91
N TRP A 139 -12.86 -5.25 15.58
CA TRP A 139 -13.17 -3.98 14.92
C TRP A 139 -12.16 -2.90 15.28
N SER A 140 -11.88 -2.00 14.35
CA SER A 140 -11.16 -0.77 14.66
C SER A 140 -11.76 0.41 13.92
N ALA A 141 -11.65 1.60 14.51
CA ALA A 141 -12.10 2.85 13.93
C ALA A 141 -10.91 3.81 13.85
N TYR A 142 -10.40 4.01 12.65
CA TYR A 142 -9.31 4.94 12.38
C TYR A 142 -9.44 5.50 10.97
N ILE A 143 -9.51 6.82 10.91
CA ILE A 143 -9.60 7.56 9.67
C ILE A 143 -8.18 7.98 9.29
N ASP A 144 -7.68 7.34 8.24
CA ASP A 144 -6.47 7.77 7.55
C ASP A 144 -6.86 8.76 6.45
N TYR A 145 -6.67 10.06 6.67
CA TYR A 145 -7.09 11.09 5.71
C TYR A 145 -6.32 11.03 4.39
N ASP A 146 -5.10 10.48 4.39
CA ASP A 146 -4.29 10.35 3.18
C ASP A 146 -4.76 9.17 2.31
N ALA A 147 -5.54 8.26 2.88
CA ALA A 147 -5.96 7.04 2.21
C ALA A 147 -7.48 6.80 2.26
N CYS A 148 -8.28 7.69 2.86
CA CYS A 148 -9.73 7.53 2.97
C CYS A 148 -10.46 7.63 1.62
N VAL A 149 -9.80 8.20 0.61
CA VAL A 149 -10.28 8.29 -0.77
C VAL A 149 -9.23 7.72 -1.69
N VAL A 150 -9.51 6.55 -2.28
CA VAL A 150 -8.58 5.90 -3.21
C VAL A 150 -9.26 5.64 -4.55
N SER A 151 -8.44 5.66 -5.59
CA SER A 151 -8.85 5.23 -6.92
C SER A 151 -8.71 3.71 -7.00
N GLU A 152 -9.83 3.00 -7.01
CA GLU A 152 -9.86 1.56 -7.19
C GLU A 152 -10.50 1.18 -8.52
N TRP A 153 -9.99 0.11 -9.12
CA TRP A 153 -10.63 -0.47 -10.27
C TRP A 153 -11.80 -1.34 -9.84
N VAL A 154 -13.02 -0.93 -10.21
CA VAL A 154 -14.27 -1.67 -10.00
C VAL A 154 -14.87 -1.92 -11.37
N ASP A 155 -15.15 -3.19 -11.68
CA ASP A 155 -15.73 -3.62 -12.97
C ASP A 155 -14.98 -3.07 -14.20
N GLY A 156 -13.65 -3.04 -14.12
CA GLY A 156 -12.79 -2.58 -15.21
C GLY A 156 -12.80 -1.07 -15.44
N LYS A 157 -13.37 -0.26 -14.54
CA LYS A 157 -13.28 1.20 -14.54
C LYS A 157 -12.58 1.70 -13.28
N LEU A 158 -11.76 2.73 -13.43
CA LEU A 158 -11.17 3.42 -12.29
C LEU A 158 -12.27 4.27 -11.63
N THR A 159 -12.60 3.94 -10.39
CA THR A 159 -13.63 4.60 -9.59
C THR A 159 -13.02 5.13 -8.31
N THR A 160 -13.49 6.30 -7.89
CA THR A 160 -13.15 6.83 -6.58
C THR A 160 -13.96 6.08 -5.53
N VAL A 161 -13.28 5.39 -4.63
CA VAL A 161 -13.87 4.66 -3.51
C VAL A 161 -13.50 5.38 -2.22
N CYS A 162 -14.53 5.65 -1.41
CA CYS A 162 -14.36 6.18 -0.07
C CYS A 162 -14.37 5.04 0.95
N TYR A 163 -13.47 5.10 1.91
CA TYR A 163 -13.43 4.22 3.07
C TYR A 163 -14.03 4.92 4.29
N THR A 164 -14.84 4.19 5.03
CA THR A 164 -15.55 4.71 6.22
C THR A 164 -14.61 5.10 7.36
N GLY A 165 -13.39 4.55 7.39
CA GLY A 165 -12.50 4.58 8.56
C GLY A 165 -12.73 3.41 9.53
N VAL A 166 -13.77 2.60 9.32
CA VAL A 166 -13.97 1.34 10.04
C VAL A 166 -13.20 0.23 9.33
N SER A 167 -12.57 -0.65 10.09
CA SER A 167 -11.89 -1.83 9.56
C SER A 167 -12.21 -3.06 10.36
N GLN A 168 -12.45 -4.14 9.62
CA GLN A 168 -12.58 -5.48 10.13
C GLN A 168 -11.19 -6.12 10.18
N TRP A 169 -10.83 -6.68 11.33
CA TRP A 169 -9.59 -7.42 11.54
C TRP A 169 -9.93 -8.88 11.82
N LEU A 170 -9.55 -9.75 10.91
CA LEU A 170 -9.72 -11.18 11.05
C LEU A 170 -8.42 -11.80 11.55
N LEU A 171 -8.45 -12.38 12.74
CA LEU A 171 -7.36 -13.20 13.28
C LEU A 171 -7.71 -14.66 13.03
N ALA A 172 -7.11 -15.26 12.00
CA ALA A 172 -7.41 -16.63 11.58
C ALA A 172 -6.28 -17.58 12.00
N LYS A 173 -6.64 -18.76 12.51
CA LYS A 173 -5.70 -19.85 12.76
C LYS A 173 -5.65 -20.76 11.55
N THR A 174 -4.45 -21.01 11.06
CA THR A 174 -4.21 -21.92 9.94
C THR A 174 -4.17 -23.38 10.40
N ALA A 175 -4.31 -24.32 9.47
CA ALA A 175 -4.19 -25.75 9.74
C ALA A 175 -2.79 -26.17 10.22
N THR A 176 -1.76 -25.37 9.94
CA THR A 176 -0.39 -25.55 10.45
C THR A 176 -0.19 -24.97 11.85
N GLY A 177 -1.24 -24.40 12.46
CA GLY A 177 -1.19 -23.82 13.80
C GLY A 177 -0.71 -22.37 13.84
N GLN A 178 -0.32 -21.79 12.71
CA GLN A 178 0.14 -20.41 12.62
C GLN A 178 -1.03 -19.42 12.61
N TRP A 179 -0.80 -18.23 13.16
CA TRP A 179 -1.76 -17.13 13.11
C TRP A 179 -1.62 -16.32 11.83
N LEU A 180 -2.76 -15.94 11.28
CA LEU A 180 -2.90 -15.13 10.09
C LEU A 180 -3.74 -13.91 10.43
N VAL A 181 -3.21 -12.71 10.17
CA VAL A 181 -3.93 -11.45 10.40
C VAL A 181 -4.36 -10.89 9.05
N LEU A 182 -5.66 -10.59 8.90
CA LEU A 182 -6.21 -9.97 7.71
C LEU A 182 -6.99 -8.70 8.06
N ARG A 183 -6.63 -7.57 7.44
CA ARG A 183 -7.43 -6.34 7.51
C ARG A 183 -8.33 -6.20 6.29
N HIS A 184 -9.59 -5.84 6.52
CA HIS A 184 -10.56 -5.44 5.50
C HIS A 184 -11.13 -4.06 5.85
N ALA A 185 -10.78 -3.05 5.06
CA ALA A 185 -11.33 -1.70 5.21
C ALA A 185 -12.74 -1.64 4.63
N ILE A 186 -13.66 -1.01 5.35
CA ILE A 186 -15.08 -0.97 4.99
C ILE A 186 -15.33 0.23 4.07
N LYS A 187 -15.83 -0.05 2.88
CA LYS A 187 -16.21 0.96 1.87
C LYS A 187 -17.50 1.66 2.29
N GLY A 188 -17.59 2.97 2.03
CA GLY A 188 -18.78 3.76 2.33
C GLY A 188 -18.46 5.19 2.71
N GLU A 189 -19.47 5.89 3.20
CA GLU A 189 -19.29 7.25 3.71
C GLU A 189 -18.39 7.26 4.94
N MET A 190 -17.51 8.26 5.01
CA MET A 190 -16.63 8.46 6.14
C MET A 190 -17.44 8.58 7.44
N LEU A 191 -16.99 7.89 8.48
CA LEU A 191 -17.66 7.81 9.78
C LEU A 191 -17.96 9.21 10.32
N LYS A 192 -19.24 9.47 10.64
CA LYS A 192 -19.69 10.68 11.31
C LYS A 192 -20.23 10.29 12.69
N GLY A 193 -19.38 10.29 13.71
CA GLY A 193 -19.77 10.00 15.09
C GLY A 193 -19.17 8.71 15.63
N SER A 194 -19.87 8.08 16.57
CA SER A 194 -19.41 6.84 17.21
C SER A 194 -19.36 5.69 16.20
N PRO A 195 -18.33 4.83 16.27
CA PRO A 195 -18.21 3.73 15.34
C PRO A 195 -19.21 2.63 15.65
N GLU A 196 -19.87 2.13 14.61
CA GLU A 196 -20.82 1.01 14.69
C GLU A 196 -20.30 -0.17 13.87
N VAL A 197 -20.72 -1.39 14.26
CA VAL A 197 -20.39 -2.60 13.53
C VAL A 197 -21.13 -2.56 12.18
N PRO A 198 -20.42 -2.61 11.04
CA PRO A 198 -21.05 -2.60 9.72
C PRO A 198 -22.06 -3.73 9.53
N THR A 199 -23.04 -3.52 8.66
CA THR A 199 -24.00 -4.55 8.28
C THR A 199 -23.30 -5.76 7.64
N HIS A 200 -23.89 -6.95 7.82
CA HIS A 200 -23.27 -8.23 7.46
C HIS A 200 -22.84 -8.32 5.98
N ASP A 201 -23.54 -7.65 5.08
CA ASP A 201 -23.23 -7.56 3.65
C ASP A 201 -21.93 -6.79 3.32
N LEU A 202 -21.53 -5.86 4.18
CA LEU A 202 -20.28 -5.09 4.03
C LEU A 202 -19.07 -5.80 4.64
N GLN A 203 -19.32 -6.80 5.50
CA GLN A 203 -18.29 -7.56 6.16
C GLN A 203 -17.67 -8.60 5.22
N LEU A 204 -16.41 -8.92 5.46
CA LEU A 204 -15.72 -10.01 4.83
C LEU A 204 -16.20 -11.35 5.41
N HIS A 205 -16.57 -12.27 4.51
CA HIS A 205 -16.96 -13.64 4.84
C HIS A 205 -15.86 -14.61 4.43
N PRO A 206 -14.92 -14.95 5.34
CA PRO A 206 -13.83 -15.86 5.00
C PRO A 206 -14.34 -17.28 4.83
N THR A 207 -13.70 -18.01 3.93
CA THR A 207 -13.88 -19.45 3.72
C THR A 207 -12.64 -20.21 4.22
N GLN A 208 -12.74 -21.54 4.28
CA GLN A 208 -11.65 -22.40 4.75
C GLN A 208 -10.41 -22.33 3.85
N ASP A 209 -10.58 -22.17 2.54
CA ASP A 209 -9.47 -22.06 1.61
C ASP A 209 -9.26 -20.60 1.23
N LEU A 210 -8.12 -20.03 1.61
CA LEU A 210 -7.71 -18.68 1.31
C LEU A 210 -6.42 -18.71 0.49
N VAL A 211 -6.42 -18.08 -0.68
CA VAL A 211 -5.23 -17.97 -1.53
C VAL A 211 -4.88 -16.51 -1.74
N PHE A 212 -3.63 -16.14 -1.51
CA PHE A 212 -3.10 -14.84 -1.89
C PHE A 212 -2.44 -14.92 -3.27
N ALA A 213 -2.77 -13.98 -4.15
CA ALA A 213 -2.23 -13.90 -5.50
C ALA A 213 -1.19 -12.78 -5.57
N PHE A 214 0.08 -13.14 -5.67
CA PHE A 214 1.20 -12.23 -5.76
C PHE A 214 1.60 -11.92 -7.20
N ALA A 215 2.09 -10.70 -7.40
CA ALA A 215 2.79 -10.32 -8.61
C ALA A 215 4.07 -11.16 -8.73
N PRO A 216 4.31 -11.83 -9.88
CA PRO A 216 5.37 -12.81 -10.03
C PRO A 216 6.75 -12.32 -9.62
N ARG A 217 7.49 -13.11 -8.84
CA ARG A 217 8.84 -12.74 -8.35
C ARG A 217 8.88 -11.43 -7.55
N THR A 218 7.75 -11.01 -7.00
CA THR A 218 7.68 -9.91 -6.05
C THR A 218 6.93 -10.38 -4.81
N ASN A 219 6.97 -9.56 -3.77
CA ASN A 219 6.17 -9.79 -2.57
C ASN A 219 4.91 -8.90 -2.55
N LEU A 220 4.54 -8.32 -3.70
CA LEU A 220 3.34 -7.51 -3.83
C LEU A 220 2.13 -8.40 -4.14
N CYS A 221 1.12 -8.43 -3.27
CA CYS A 221 -0.14 -9.13 -3.55
C CYS A 221 -1.05 -8.27 -4.44
N LEU A 222 -1.77 -8.92 -5.34
CA LEU A 222 -2.72 -8.32 -6.26
C LEU A 222 -4.16 -8.60 -5.85
N GLY A 223 -4.38 -9.63 -5.02
CA GLY A 223 -5.72 -10.06 -4.65
C GLY A 223 -5.76 -11.26 -3.71
N LYS A 224 -6.97 -11.52 -3.21
CA LYS A 224 -7.29 -12.65 -2.32
C LYS A 224 -8.39 -13.47 -2.98
N ARG A 225 -8.26 -14.79 -2.94
CA ARG A 225 -9.27 -15.73 -3.44
C ARG A 225 -9.78 -16.55 -2.26
N PHE A 226 -11.09 -16.55 -2.07
CA PHE A 226 -11.78 -17.37 -1.08
C PHE A 226 -12.43 -18.54 -1.81
N GLY A 227 -12.24 -19.75 -1.30
CA GLY A 227 -12.85 -20.98 -1.80
C GLY A 227 -13.22 -21.96 -0.69
N GLY A 228 -14.00 -22.97 -1.06
CA GLY A 228 -14.42 -24.02 -0.13
C GLY A 228 -15.58 -23.59 0.79
N ASN A 229 -15.66 -24.25 1.94
CA ASN A 229 -16.75 -24.04 2.90
C ASN A 229 -16.57 -22.74 3.69
N ALA A 230 -17.67 -22.19 4.19
CA ALA A 230 -17.63 -21.05 5.12
C ALA A 230 -16.77 -21.38 6.35
N LEU A 231 -15.91 -20.45 6.74
CA LEU A 231 -15.09 -20.58 7.94
C LEU A 231 -15.95 -20.23 9.17
N PRO A 232 -15.92 -21.00 10.26
CA PRO A 232 -16.49 -20.55 11.53
C PRO A 232 -15.72 -19.34 12.05
N VAL A 233 -16.38 -18.18 12.06
CA VAL A 233 -15.84 -16.92 12.58
C VAL A 233 -16.55 -16.54 13.87
N ALA A 234 -15.80 -16.45 14.96
CA ALA A 234 -16.30 -15.87 16.20
C ALA A 234 -16.41 -14.35 16.03
N GLN A 235 -17.62 -13.81 16.15
CA GLN A 235 -17.86 -12.37 16.06
C GLN A 235 -17.59 -11.74 17.43
N SER A 236 -16.55 -10.89 17.53
CA SER A 236 -16.36 -10.06 18.71
C SER A 236 -16.99 -8.68 18.49
N GLY A 237 -17.68 -8.17 19.51
CA GLY A 237 -18.07 -6.76 19.57
C GLY A 237 -16.93 -5.84 20.03
N LEU A 238 -15.71 -6.37 20.19
CA LEU A 238 -14.58 -5.61 20.70
C LEU A 238 -14.01 -4.66 19.64
N TRP A 239 -13.90 -3.40 20.06
CA TRP A 239 -13.18 -2.35 19.34
C TRP A 239 -11.76 -2.25 19.88
N LEU A 240 -10.79 -2.37 18.98
CA LEU A 240 -9.37 -2.21 19.27
C LEU A 240 -9.08 -0.77 19.69
N SER A 241 -8.25 -0.61 20.71
CA SER A 241 -7.64 0.68 21.03
C SER A 241 -6.64 1.08 19.94
N GLU A 242 -6.29 2.37 19.90
CA GLU A 242 -5.32 2.90 18.93
C GLU A 242 -3.96 2.19 19.00
N SER A 243 -3.48 1.87 20.20
CA SER A 243 -2.21 1.17 20.40
C SER A 243 -2.27 -0.28 19.92
N GLU A 244 -3.36 -1.00 20.20
CA GLU A 244 -3.58 -2.36 19.71
C GLU A 244 -3.71 -2.39 18.19
N GLN A 245 -4.44 -1.42 17.61
CA GLN A 245 -4.55 -1.28 16.15
C GLN A 245 -3.19 -0.98 15.52
N HIS A 246 -2.40 -0.07 16.08
CA HIS A 246 -1.08 0.28 15.54
C HIS A 246 -0.14 -0.92 15.56
N TYR A 247 -0.13 -1.66 16.66
CA TYR A 247 0.71 -2.84 16.81
C TYR A 247 0.26 -3.98 15.90
N LEU A 248 -1.04 -4.25 15.82
CA LEU A 248 -1.61 -5.22 14.89
C LEU A 248 -1.33 -4.82 13.43
N GLY A 249 -1.36 -3.52 13.13
CA GLY A 249 -0.90 -2.96 11.87
C GLY A 249 0.56 -3.30 11.59
N LYS A 250 1.47 -3.10 12.55
CA LYS A 250 2.89 -3.47 12.37
C LYS A 250 3.08 -4.97 12.11
N ILE A 251 2.39 -5.84 12.87
CA ILE A 251 2.46 -7.31 12.70
C ILE A 251 1.91 -7.74 11.33
N ALA A 252 0.81 -7.13 10.89
CA ALA A 252 0.23 -7.36 9.58
C ALA A 252 1.03 -6.74 8.42
N HIS A 253 2.23 -6.21 8.72
CA HIS A 253 3.06 -5.41 7.82
C HIS A 253 2.26 -4.37 7.04
N HIS A 254 1.36 -3.73 7.77
CA HIS A 254 0.24 -3.02 7.20
C HIS A 254 0.81 -1.96 6.23
N TYR A 255 1.69 -1.07 6.69
CA TYR A 255 2.19 0.03 5.86
C TYR A 255 3.24 -0.37 4.80
N ASP A 256 3.78 -1.58 4.87
CA ASP A 256 4.95 -1.97 4.10
C ASP A 256 4.63 -2.77 2.84
N PHE A 257 3.47 -3.46 2.80
CA PHE A 257 3.15 -4.41 1.72
C PHE A 257 1.86 -4.10 0.96
N PHE A 258 0.93 -3.30 1.50
CA PHE A 258 -0.43 -3.12 0.91
C PHE A 258 -1.03 -1.77 1.26
N TYR A 259 -1.95 -1.26 0.44
CA TYR A 259 -3.17 -0.54 0.84
C TYR A 259 -4.24 -1.04 -0.15
N PRO A 260 -5.47 -1.45 0.25
CA PRO A 260 -6.09 -1.47 1.59
C PRO A 260 -6.27 -2.85 2.26
N GLN A 261 -5.93 -3.98 1.63
CA GLN A 261 -6.27 -5.31 2.15
C GLN A 261 -5.04 -6.19 2.38
N ARG A 262 -4.66 -6.41 3.64
CA ARG A 262 -3.28 -6.75 4.06
C ARG A 262 -3.23 -8.06 4.86
N TYR A 263 -2.29 -8.95 4.55
CA TYR A 263 -2.10 -10.26 5.20
C TYR A 263 -0.66 -10.43 5.71
N SER A 264 -0.52 -11.05 6.88
CA SER A 264 0.76 -11.57 7.37
C SER A 264 0.56 -12.88 8.13
N VAL A 265 1.47 -13.84 7.93
CA VAL A 265 1.69 -14.93 8.90
C VAL A 265 2.44 -14.33 10.08
N VAL A 266 1.86 -14.44 11.26
CA VAL A 266 2.43 -13.92 12.49
C VAL A 266 3.64 -14.75 12.88
N SER A 267 4.78 -14.10 13.16
CA SER A 267 5.95 -14.76 13.73
C SER A 267 5.65 -15.32 15.13
N GLU A 268 6.40 -16.33 15.56
CA GLU A 268 6.19 -16.96 16.88
C GLU A 268 6.25 -15.96 18.04
N GLU A 269 7.15 -14.97 17.97
CA GLU A 269 7.26 -13.90 18.97
C GLU A 269 5.99 -13.06 19.09
N ASN A 270 5.35 -12.75 17.95
CA ASN A 270 4.13 -11.95 17.90
C ASN A 270 2.88 -12.80 18.16
N ALA A 271 2.96 -14.13 18.01
CA ALA A 271 1.84 -15.04 18.24
C ALA A 271 1.37 -15.00 19.69
N VAL A 272 2.29 -14.87 20.66
CA VAL A 272 1.96 -14.75 22.09
C VAL A 272 1.08 -13.53 22.36
N TRP A 273 1.41 -12.39 21.72
CA TRP A 273 0.60 -11.18 21.87
C TRP A 273 -0.78 -11.32 21.23
N ILE A 274 -0.87 -11.97 20.06
CA ILE A 274 -2.15 -12.28 19.41
C ILE A 274 -3.01 -13.19 20.29
N GLU A 275 -2.43 -14.21 20.90
CA GLU A 275 -3.16 -15.11 21.79
C GLU A 275 -3.70 -14.39 23.03
N ALA A 276 -2.93 -13.48 23.63
CA ALA A 276 -3.39 -12.64 24.73
C ALA A 276 -4.56 -11.72 24.31
N LEU A 277 -4.50 -11.15 23.10
CA LEU A 277 -5.60 -10.35 22.54
C LEU A 277 -6.87 -11.20 22.31
N ILE A 278 -6.70 -12.43 21.83
CA ILE A 278 -7.80 -13.38 21.62
C ILE A 278 -8.42 -13.79 22.96
N GLN A 279 -7.61 -14.06 23.98
CA GLN A 279 -8.12 -14.40 25.31
C GLN A 279 -8.93 -13.23 25.91
N LYS A 280 -8.43 -11.99 25.79
CA LYS A 280 -9.16 -10.78 26.21
C LYS A 280 -10.51 -10.65 25.51
N THR A 281 -10.55 -10.92 24.21
CA THR A 281 -11.77 -10.79 23.39
C THR A 281 -12.77 -11.90 23.69
N GLN A 282 -12.32 -13.14 23.90
CA GLN A 282 -13.18 -14.26 24.31
C GLN A 282 -13.83 -14.06 25.68
N CYS A 283 -13.12 -13.49 26.65
CA CYS A 283 -13.69 -13.11 27.95
C CYS A 283 -14.77 -12.01 27.86
N SER A 284 -14.80 -11.27 26.75
CA SER A 284 -15.74 -10.17 26.51
C SER A 284 -16.95 -10.59 25.66
N ILE A 285 -16.98 -11.83 25.16
CA ILE A 285 -18.15 -12.39 24.46
C ILE A 285 -19.16 -12.82 25.54
N PRO A 286 -20.37 -12.24 25.59
CA PRO A 286 -21.37 -12.67 26.55
C PRO A 286 -21.69 -14.15 26.32
N SER A 287 -21.56 -14.96 27.37
CA SER A 287 -21.99 -16.35 27.30
C SER A 287 -23.49 -16.36 27.02
N THR A 288 -23.88 -16.88 25.87
CA THR A 288 -25.27 -17.27 25.63
C THR A 288 -25.54 -18.58 26.38
N ALA A 289 -25.41 -18.53 27.71
CA ALA A 289 -25.98 -19.54 28.59
C ALA A 289 -27.47 -19.20 28.75
N GLY A 290 -28.28 -19.92 27.99
CA GLY A 290 -29.73 -19.77 27.95
C GLY A 290 -30.34 -19.74 29.35
N LYS A 291 -31.15 -18.71 29.59
CA LYS A 291 -32.32 -18.79 30.47
C LYS A 291 -33.20 -19.94 29.99
N ASN A 292 -33.07 -21.10 30.62
CA ASN A 292 -34.21 -21.99 30.81
C ASN A 292 -34.72 -21.75 32.23
N THR A 293 -35.69 -20.84 32.34
CA THR A 293 -36.47 -20.64 33.56
C THR A 293 -37.82 -21.33 33.40
N GLY A 294 -38.13 -22.22 34.33
CA GLY A 294 -39.49 -22.51 34.80
C GLY A 294 -40.27 -23.52 34.00
#